data_AF-A0A2D7VYF8-F1
#
_entry.id   AF-A0A2D7VYF8-F1
#
_cell.length_a   1.000
_cell.length_b   1.000
_cell.length_c   1.000
_cell.angle_alpha   90.00
_cell.angle_beta   90.00
_cell.angle_gamma   90.00
#
_symmetry.space_group_name_H-M   'P 1'
#
loop_
_entity.id
_entity.type
_entity.pdbx_description
1 polymer ?
#
loop_
_entity_poly.entity_id
_entity_poly.type
_entity_poly.pdbx_seq_one_letter_code
_entity_poly.pdbx_strand_id
1 'polypeptide(L)'
;MTVKTDHGQFEVSDITFAQRRAMHRIEIGAVQGSEDVDPVKFYELLEHVREIAFGDDAEKHLSKLNDNEIDAVLIAIYNAYREGVSKKK
;
A
#
# COMPACT_ATOMS: atom_id res chain seq x y z
N MET A 1 -4.26 -9.04 -7.27
CA MET A 1 -3.04 -8.85 -8.08
C MET A 1 -1.82 -9.45 -7.41
N THR A 2 -0.74 -9.64 -8.17
CA THR A 2 0.55 -10.10 -7.64
C THR A 2 1.55 -8.95 -7.67
N VAL A 3 2.17 -8.67 -6.52
CA VAL A 3 3.22 -7.66 -6.37
C VAL A 3 4.53 -8.35 -6.04
N LYS A 4 5.58 -8.07 -6.82
CA LYS A 4 6.93 -8.57 -6.57
C LYS A 4 7.73 -7.47 -5.88
N THR A 5 8.41 -7.84 -4.80
CA THR A 5 9.28 -6.95 -4.02
C THR A 5 10.60 -7.66 -3.76
N ASP A 6 11.59 -6.92 -3.24
CA ASP A 6 12.87 -7.50 -2.83
C ASP A 6 12.73 -8.49 -1.66
N HIS A 7 11.59 -8.48 -0.97
CA HIS A 7 11.27 -9.34 0.17
C HIS A 7 10.34 -10.50 -0.18
N GLY A 8 9.98 -10.66 -1.46
CA GLY A 8 9.20 -11.80 -1.95
C GLY A 8 8.10 -11.43 -2.94
N GLN A 9 7.24 -12.40 -3.20
CA GLN A 9 6.09 -12.23 -4.08
C GLN A 9 4.82 -12.35 -3.24
N PHE A 10 3.99 -11.31 -3.30
CA PHE A 10 2.77 -11.18 -2.50
C PHE A 10 1.56 -11.24 -3.43
N GLU A 11 0.66 -12.17 -3.13
CA GLU A 11 -0.67 -12.17 -3.71
C GLU A 11 -1.56 -11.30 -2.82
N VAL A 12 -2.11 -10.23 -3.41
CA VAL A 12 -2.89 -9.21 -2.70
C VAL A 12 -4.22 -9.01 -3.41
N SER A 13 -5.22 -8.53 -2.70
CA SER A 13 -6.52 -8.19 -3.29
C SER A 13 -6.38 -7.11 -4.36
N ASP A 14 -7.20 -7.19 -5.41
CA ASP A 14 -7.35 -6.08 -6.35
C ASP A 14 -8.17 -4.95 -5.71
N ILE A 15 -7.92 -3.72 -6.15
CA ILE A 15 -8.64 -2.55 -5.63
C ILE A 15 -9.75 -2.09 -6.57
N THR A 16 -10.84 -1.65 -5.96
CA THR A 16 -11.93 -0.94 -6.65
C THR A 16 -11.56 0.53 -6.87
N PHE A 17 -12.27 1.19 -7.77
CA PHE A 17 -12.18 2.65 -7.96
C PHE A 17 -12.42 3.42 -6.66
N ALA A 18 -13.36 2.96 -5.82
CA ALA A 18 -13.69 3.59 -4.55
C ALA A 18 -12.53 3.53 -3.57
N GLN A 19 -11.91 2.35 -3.41
CA GLN A 19 -10.71 2.15 -2.58
C GLN A 19 -9.55 2.99 -3.08
N ARG A 20 -9.30 3.01 -4.40
CA ARG A 20 -8.26 3.87 -5.00
C ARG A 20 -8.44 5.35 -4.63
N ARG A 21 -9.69 5.84 -4.69
CA ARG A 21 -10.02 7.23 -4.33
C ARG A 21 -9.99 7.50 -2.83
N ALA A 22 -10.20 6.49 -1.99
CA ALA A 22 -9.99 6.62 -0.56
C ALA A 22 -8.50 6.78 -0.25
N MET A 23 -7.65 5.91 -0.79
CA MET A 23 -6.19 6.02 -0.63
C MET A 23 -5.64 7.37 -1.09
N HIS A 24 -6.07 7.85 -2.26
CA HIS A 24 -5.62 9.15 -2.77
C HIS A 24 -6.01 10.34 -1.87
N ARG A 25 -7.15 10.25 -1.16
CA ARG A 25 -7.54 11.28 -0.18
C ARG A 25 -6.62 11.28 1.05
N ILE A 26 -6.25 10.09 1.53
CA ILE A 26 -5.31 9.93 2.65
C ILE A 26 -3.93 10.44 2.23
N GLU A 27 -3.47 10.08 1.03
CA GLU A 27 -2.22 10.57 0.43
C GLU A 27 -2.15 12.11 0.40
N ILE A 28 -3.18 12.79 -0.14
CA ILE A 28 -3.21 14.27 -0.15
C ILE A 28 -3.15 14.82 1.27
N GLY A 29 -3.81 14.16 2.23
CA GLY A 29 -3.77 14.54 3.63
C GLY A 29 -2.39 14.41 4.28
N ALA A 30 -1.58 13.44 3.82
CA ALA A 30 -0.21 13.20 4.28
C ALA A 30 0.80 14.20 3.71
N VAL A 31 0.58 14.71 2.50
CA VAL A 31 1.51 15.65 1.84
C VAL A 31 1.27 17.12 2.26
N GLN A 32 0.13 17.44 2.90
CA GLN A 32 -0.22 18.78 3.45
C GLN A 32 0.08 20.00 2.55
N GLY A 33 0.26 19.83 1.23
CA GLY A 33 0.67 20.92 0.33
C GLY A 33 2.11 21.42 0.56
N SER A 34 2.92 20.72 1.35
CA SER A 34 4.35 20.97 1.59
C SER A 34 5.20 19.93 0.85
N GLU A 35 6.49 20.21 0.69
CA GLU A 35 7.47 19.19 0.26
C GLU A 35 7.70 18.13 1.35
N ASP A 36 7.33 18.45 2.60
CA ASP A 36 7.41 17.54 3.73
C ASP A 36 6.18 16.63 3.81
N VAL A 37 6.42 15.31 3.91
CA VAL A 37 5.41 14.29 4.17
C VAL A 37 5.25 14.15 5.68
N ASP A 38 4.01 14.25 6.17
CA ASP A 38 3.66 13.92 7.57
C ASP A 38 3.86 12.41 7.80
N PRO A 39 4.87 11.99 8.58
CA PRO A 39 5.18 10.57 8.74
C PRO A 39 4.03 9.81 9.39
N VAL A 40 3.29 10.42 10.31
CA VAL A 40 2.18 9.76 11.01
C VAL A 40 1.09 9.38 10.01
N LYS A 41 0.71 10.32 9.15
CA LYS A 41 -0.30 10.07 8.11
C LYS A 41 0.19 9.14 7.01
N PHE A 42 1.50 9.14 6.74
CA PHE A 42 2.08 8.18 5.82
C PHE A 42 1.96 6.75 6.36
N TYR A 43 2.20 6.53 7.65
CA TYR A 43 1.97 5.22 8.27
C TYR A 43 0.49 4.84 8.32
N GLU A 44 -0.43 5.80 8.53
CA GLU A 44 -1.88 5.54 8.40
C GLU A 44 -2.25 5.08 6.98
N LEU A 45 -1.63 5.65 5.95
CA LEU A 45 -1.80 5.21 4.56
C LEU A 45 -1.29 3.78 4.35
N LEU A 46 -0.11 3.44 4.88
CA LEU A 46 0.44 2.08 4.78
C LEU A 46 -0.45 1.07 5.51
N GLU A 47 -1.00 1.41 6.67
CA GLU A 47 -1.93 0.55 7.38
C GLU A 47 -3.22 0.34 6.57
N HIS A 48 -3.76 1.39 5.95
CA HIS A 48 -4.90 1.24 5.05
C HIS A 48 -4.59 0.36 3.83
N VAL A 49 -3.36 0.44 3.30
CA VAL A 49 -2.90 -0.44 2.22
C VAL A 49 -2.81 -1.88 2.69
N ARG A 50 -2.30 -2.13 3.91
CA ARG A 50 -2.25 -3.46 4.52
C ARG A 50 -3.64 -4.08 4.63
N GLU A 51 -4.61 -3.33 5.14
CA GLU A 51 -6.01 -3.76 5.28
C GLU A 51 -6.62 -4.12 3.93
N ILE A 52 -6.41 -3.30 2.91
CA ILE A 52 -6.93 -3.57 1.56
C ILE A 52 -6.24 -4.77 0.92
N ALA A 53 -4.92 -4.86 1.04
CA ALA A 53 -4.10 -5.85 0.36
C ALA A 53 -4.31 -7.26 0.91
N PHE A 54 -4.32 -7.39 2.24
CA PHE A 54 -4.30 -8.68 2.92
C PHE A 54 -5.51 -8.92 3.83
N GLY A 55 -6.26 -7.87 4.21
CA GLY A 55 -7.36 -7.99 5.18
C GLY A 55 -6.91 -8.70 6.46
N ASP A 56 -7.71 -9.67 6.89
CA ASP A 56 -7.44 -10.48 8.09
C ASP A 56 -6.22 -11.41 7.94
N ASP A 57 -5.72 -11.65 6.72
CA ASP A 57 -4.59 -12.55 6.46
C ASP A 57 -3.22 -11.84 6.54
N ALA A 58 -3.18 -10.54 6.84
CA ALA A 58 -1.95 -9.75 6.87
C ALA A 58 -0.85 -10.38 7.75
N GLU A 59 -1.21 -10.91 8.91
CA GLU A 59 -0.25 -11.54 9.83
C GLU A 59 0.40 -12.80 9.23
N LYS A 60 -0.33 -13.57 8.42
CA LYS A 60 0.23 -14.75 7.74
C LYS A 60 1.28 -14.38 6.69
N HIS A 61 1.07 -13.24 6.02
CA HIS A 61 1.96 -12.78 4.94
C HIS A 61 3.16 -11.98 5.46
N LEU A 62 2.99 -11.22 6.54
CA LEU A 62 3.96 -10.24 7.00
C LEU A 62 4.75 -10.65 8.26
N SER A 63 4.29 -11.65 9.04
CA SER A 63 4.92 -12.03 10.33
C SER A 63 6.39 -12.48 10.25
N LYS A 64 6.90 -12.81 9.07
CA LYS A 64 8.29 -13.23 8.86
C LYS A 64 9.23 -12.07 8.52
N LEU A 65 8.67 -10.88 8.31
CA LEU A 65 9.38 -9.68 7.95
C LEU A 65 9.53 -8.79 9.18
N ASN A 66 10.59 -7.99 9.22
CA ASN A 66 10.69 -6.90 10.20
C ASN A 66 9.94 -5.65 9.72
N ASP A 67 9.74 -4.68 10.61
CA ASP A 67 8.94 -3.48 10.34
C ASP A 67 9.38 -2.73 9.08
N ASN A 68 10.68 -2.57 8.84
CA ASN A 68 11.19 -1.88 7.65
C ASN A 68 10.90 -2.66 6.35
N GLU A 69 10.96 -3.99 6.42
CA GLU A 69 10.64 -4.86 5.28
C GLU A 69 9.13 -4.86 4.99
N ILE A 70 8.32 -4.80 6.04
CA ILE A 70 6.86 -4.65 5.94
C ILE A 70 6.54 -3.33 5.25
N ASP A 71 7.12 -2.23 5.72
CA ASP A 71 6.94 -0.91 5.11
C ASP A 71 7.33 -0.93 3.63
N ALA A 72 8.47 -1.53 3.27
CA ALA A 72 8.90 -1.66 1.89
C ALA A 72 7.90 -2.44 1.03
N VAL A 73 7.33 -3.54 1.55
CA VAL A 73 6.30 -4.32 0.88
C VAL A 73 5.02 -3.51 0.69
N LEU A 74 4.56 -2.82 1.73
CA LEU A 74 3.34 -1.99 1.67
C LEU A 74 3.50 -0.81 0.71
N ILE A 75 4.68 -0.17 0.67
CA ILE A 75 5.01 0.88 -0.30
C ILE A 75 4.96 0.32 -1.74
N ALA A 76 5.50 -0.87 -1.98
CA ALA A 76 5.45 -1.50 -3.30
C ALA A 76 4.01 -1.80 -3.74
N ILE A 77 3.18 -2.30 -2.83
CA ILE A 77 1.75 -2.56 -3.09
C ILE A 77 1.01 -1.25 -3.35
N TYR A 78 1.25 -0.24 -2.52
CA TYR A 78 0.70 1.10 -2.69
C TYR A 78 1.01 1.68 -4.07
N ASN A 79 2.28 1.62 -4.49
CA ASN A 79 2.70 2.08 -5.81
C ASN A 79 1.99 1.29 -6.92
N ALA A 80 1.90 -0.03 -6.79
CA ALA A 80 1.19 -0.87 -7.76
C ALA A 80 -0.31 -0.51 -7.87
N TYR A 81 -0.94 -0.15 -6.75
CA TYR A 81 -2.32 0.34 -6.71
C TYR A 81 -2.49 1.73 -7.31
N ARG A 82 -1.54 2.65 -7.07
CA ARG A 82 -1.54 3.99 -7.71
C ARG A 82 -1.39 3.91 -9.22
N GLU A 83 -0.47 3.07 -9.68
CA GLU A 83 -0.20 2.86 -11.11
C GLU A 83 -1.36 2.11 -11.81
N GLY A 84 -2.20 1.42 -11.03
CA GLY A 84 -3.08 0.35 -11.45
C GLY A 84 -4.36 0.67 -12.23
N VAL A 85 -4.34 1.42 -13.35
CA VAL A 85 -5.35 1.23 -14.45
C VAL A 85 -4.77 1.29 -15.87
N SER A 86 -3.51 1.68 -16.10
CA SER A 86 -2.97 1.77 -17.47
C SER A 86 -1.86 0.75 -17.73
N LYS A 87 -2.25 -0.51 -17.98
CA LYS A 87 -1.55 -1.51 -18.84
C LYS A 87 -2.33 -2.84 -18.86
N LYS A 88 -3.60 -2.80 -19.24
CA LYS A 88 -4.23 -3.93 -19.95
C LYS A 88 -4.47 -3.51 -21.40
N LYS A 89 -3.45 -3.66 -22.23
CA LYS A 89 -3.51 -4.21 -23.59
C LYS A 89 -2.11 -4.48 -24.09
#